data_AF-A0A961DME0-F1
#
_entry.id   AF-A0A961DME0-F1
#
_cell.length_a   1.000
_cell.length_b   1.000
_cell.length_c   1.000
_cell.angle_alpha   90.00
_cell.angle_beta   90.00
_cell.angle_gamma   90.00
#
_symmetry.space_group_name_H-M   'P 1'
#
loop_
_entity.id
_entity.type
_entity.pdbx_description
1 polymer ?
#
loop_
_entity_poly.entity_id
_entity_poly.type
_entity_poly.pdbx_seq_one_letter_code
_entity_poly.pdbx_strand_id
1 'polypeptide(L)'
;MTRRVPLPRHVEHAPDLRGLQANAIQIRRAIDEFGDAVGFDHIAAPFNDGAALSDGAALSDAGGDDIRRARLDPVPLPIERREWHRISAALEQRARVLEMVLTDLFGAQRLLAGGHLPTEAIVTHHEYLRQCVGTASSGQGPLVFYACDLARTTTGDLTVLADRTQMPTGIAQAVQMREVMARTRPDAIVEDRVAAIEPWLSKLRHALGAIAPPQSERSRAVIMTPGSAALAHPEHTYLARRLGFTLVEPPDLTVRDGRVWLKSVTGLERVHVIMRLVSSERCDPLELATSTEAGVPGLVEACRRGTVTLANPLGSGIGESTALLHFLPELTRTLLGEDPLIEAAPTWWCANDQHRRHVLANLDR
;
A
#
# COMPACT_ATOMS: atom_id res chain seq x y z
N MET A 1 34.30 -24.75 -8.53
CA MET A 1 34.86 -23.63 -7.74
C MET A 1 33.83 -22.52 -7.69
N THR A 2 32.97 -22.53 -6.68
CA THR A 2 31.91 -21.54 -6.47
C THR A 2 32.56 -20.25 -5.98
N ARG A 3 32.65 -19.24 -6.85
CA ARG A 3 33.10 -17.89 -6.47
C ARG A 3 32.13 -17.35 -5.42
N ARG A 4 32.60 -17.20 -4.17
CA ARG A 4 31.90 -16.43 -3.14
C ARG A 4 31.79 -14.99 -3.64
N VAL A 5 30.56 -14.54 -3.91
CA VAL A 5 30.26 -13.11 -4.06
C VAL A 5 30.53 -12.46 -2.70
N PRO A 6 31.43 -11.46 -2.61
CA PRO A 6 31.70 -10.80 -1.34
C PRO A 6 30.43 -10.08 -0.86
N LEU A 7 30.11 -10.24 0.42
CA LEU A 7 29.00 -9.51 1.05
C LEU A 7 29.27 -7.99 0.93
N PRO A 8 28.26 -7.16 0.62
CA PRO A 8 28.43 -5.72 0.59
C PRO A 8 28.87 -5.19 1.96
N ARG A 9 29.74 -4.17 1.97
CA ARG A 9 30.38 -3.60 3.18
C ARG A 9 29.41 -3.21 4.32
N HIS A 10 28.12 -3.03 4.03
CA HIS A 10 27.11 -2.70 5.03
C HIS A 10 26.69 -3.89 5.93
N VAL A 11 27.11 -5.12 5.63
CA VAL A 11 26.89 -6.31 6.48
C VAL A 11 27.92 -6.41 7.62
N GLU A 12 28.98 -5.57 7.62
CA GLU A 12 29.97 -5.54 8.71
C GLU A 12 29.44 -4.90 10.01
N HIS A 13 28.29 -4.20 9.95
CA HIS A 13 27.55 -3.69 11.10
C HIS A 13 26.32 -4.56 11.47
N ALA A 14 26.36 -5.85 11.16
CA ALA A 14 25.34 -6.77 11.66
C ALA A 14 25.42 -6.87 13.20
N PRO A 15 24.30 -6.84 13.94
CA PRO A 15 24.28 -7.24 15.35
C PRO A 15 24.85 -8.66 15.46
N ASP A 16 25.47 -8.99 16.60
CA ASP A 16 26.21 -10.25 16.81
C ASP A 16 25.52 -11.46 16.15
N LEU A 17 25.99 -11.81 14.94
CA LEU A 17 25.44 -12.88 14.13
C LEU A 17 25.56 -14.23 14.85
N ARG A 18 26.48 -14.36 15.81
CA ARG A 18 26.64 -15.57 16.63
C ARG A 18 25.50 -15.71 17.63
N GLY A 19 25.06 -14.62 18.25
CA GLY A 19 23.88 -14.59 19.12
C GLY A 19 22.56 -14.87 18.39
N LEU A 20 22.48 -14.58 17.08
CA LEU A 20 21.34 -14.92 16.24
C LEU A 20 21.31 -16.42 15.86
N GLN A 21 22.47 -17.01 15.57
CA GLN A 21 22.58 -18.45 15.33
C GLN A 21 22.30 -19.29 16.58
N ALA A 22 22.75 -18.85 17.76
CA ALA A 22 22.53 -19.55 19.02
C ALA A 22 21.04 -19.66 19.41
N ASN A 23 20.21 -18.69 19.02
CA ASN A 23 18.79 -18.64 19.37
C ASN A 23 17.86 -19.03 18.22
N ALA A 24 18.39 -19.47 17.07
CA ALA A 24 17.59 -19.82 15.90
C ALA A 24 16.50 -20.87 16.20
N ILE A 25 16.76 -21.81 17.13
CA ILE A 25 15.79 -22.82 17.56
C ILE A 25 14.65 -22.21 18.39
N GLN A 26 14.96 -21.28 19.30
CA GLN A 26 13.95 -20.56 20.10
C GLN A 26 13.12 -19.62 19.23
N ILE A 27 13.75 -18.95 18.27
CA ILE A 27 13.08 -18.09 17.31
C ILE A 27 12.16 -18.93 16.42
N ARG A 28 12.64 -20.07 15.90
CA ARG A 28 11.83 -21.01 15.11
C ARG A 28 10.65 -21.55 15.92
N ARG A 29 10.88 -21.99 17.15
CA ARG A 29 9.82 -22.50 18.03
C ARG A 29 8.78 -21.43 18.37
N ALA A 30 9.18 -20.18 18.60
CA ALA A 30 8.24 -19.09 18.82
C ALA A 30 7.46 -18.71 17.55
N ILE A 31 8.10 -18.80 16.37
CA ILE A 31 7.42 -18.66 15.08
C ILE A 31 6.38 -19.78 14.90
N ASP A 32 6.72 -21.01 15.26
CA ASP A 32 5.84 -22.18 15.13
C ASP A 32 4.67 -22.11 16.15
N GLU A 33 4.94 -21.85 17.44
CA GLU A 33 3.92 -21.73 18.50
C GLU A 33 2.98 -20.52 18.29
N PHE A 34 3.51 -19.40 17.77
CA PHE A 34 2.70 -18.22 17.43
C PHE A 34 1.98 -18.41 16.09
N GLY A 35 2.56 -19.24 15.20
CA GLY A 35 1.97 -19.57 13.92
C GLY A 35 0.60 -20.20 14.06
N ASP A 36 0.51 -21.17 14.96
CA ASP A 36 -0.71 -21.92 15.26
C ASP A 36 -1.73 -21.10 16.09
N ALA A 37 -1.27 -20.15 16.91
CA ALA A 37 -2.13 -19.36 17.81
C ALA A 37 -2.76 -18.10 17.17
N VAL A 38 -2.18 -17.59 16.09
CA VAL A 38 -2.59 -16.33 15.44
C VAL A 38 -2.98 -16.52 13.97
N GLY A 39 -2.91 -17.75 13.45
CA GLY A 39 -3.24 -18.08 12.06
C GLY A 39 -2.18 -17.62 11.06
N PHE A 40 -0.89 -17.87 11.34
CA PHE A 40 0.18 -17.61 10.36
C PHE A 40 0.15 -18.58 9.16
N ASP A 41 -0.67 -19.62 9.21
CA ASP A 41 -0.74 -20.65 8.18
C ASP A 41 -1.14 -20.13 6.79
N HIS A 42 -1.58 -18.87 6.67
CA HIS A 42 -2.11 -18.31 5.42
C HIS A 42 -1.48 -17.00 4.96
N ILE A 43 -0.33 -16.59 5.51
CA ILE A 43 0.32 -15.34 5.08
C ILE A 43 1.09 -15.58 3.78
N ALA A 44 0.35 -15.60 2.67
CA ALA A 44 0.87 -15.70 1.32
C ALA A 44 0.39 -14.49 0.50
N ALA A 45 1.10 -13.38 0.60
CA ALA A 45 1.37 -12.62 -0.61
C ALA A 45 2.90 -12.65 -0.77
N PRO A 46 3.44 -13.26 -1.83
CA PRO A 46 4.81 -12.94 -2.19
C PRO A 46 4.91 -11.42 -2.29
N PHE A 47 5.99 -10.83 -1.78
CA PHE A 47 6.53 -9.61 -2.37
C PHE A 47 6.73 -9.95 -3.85
N ASN A 48 5.74 -9.65 -4.70
CA ASN A 48 5.72 -10.08 -6.08
C ASN A 48 5.89 -8.86 -6.97
N ASP A 49 6.79 -9.00 -7.94
CA ASP A 49 7.11 -7.99 -8.95
C ASP A 49 5.83 -7.35 -9.48
N GLY A 50 5.84 -6.03 -9.65
CA GLY A 50 4.68 -5.16 -9.92
C GLY A 50 3.82 -5.47 -11.16
N ALA A 51 3.98 -6.64 -11.78
CA ALA A 51 3.17 -7.15 -12.88
C ALA A 51 2.00 -8.06 -12.42
N ALA A 52 2.06 -8.67 -11.23
CA ALA A 52 1.08 -9.72 -10.86
C ALA A 52 -0.22 -9.22 -10.23
N LEU A 53 -0.37 -7.92 -9.99
CA LEU A 53 -1.60 -7.33 -9.45
C LEU A 53 -2.39 -6.51 -10.49
N SER A 54 -1.83 -6.25 -11.68
CA SER A 54 -2.55 -5.56 -12.76
C SER A 54 -3.45 -6.48 -13.58
N ASP A 55 -3.18 -7.79 -13.58
CA ASP A 55 -4.04 -8.77 -14.22
C ASP A 55 -4.96 -9.41 -13.18
N GLY A 56 -6.26 -9.14 -13.33
CA GLY A 56 -7.35 -9.83 -12.64
C GLY A 56 -7.48 -11.30 -13.03
N ALA A 57 -6.37 -12.03 -13.16
CA ALA A 57 -6.38 -13.48 -13.24
C ALA A 57 -6.60 -14.02 -11.83
N ALA A 58 -7.80 -14.54 -11.60
CA ALA A 58 -8.03 -15.49 -10.53
C ALA A 58 -6.90 -16.52 -10.55
N LEU A 59 -6.13 -16.61 -9.47
CA LEU A 59 -5.27 -17.75 -9.17
C LEU A 59 -6.17 -18.94 -8.82
N SER A 60 -6.98 -19.39 -9.79
CA SER A 60 -7.51 -20.73 -9.81
C SER A 60 -6.53 -21.58 -10.60
N ASP A 61 -6.07 -22.64 -9.95
CA ASP A 61 -5.34 -23.77 -10.53
C ASP A 61 -3.80 -23.70 -10.51
N ALA A 62 -3.25 -23.67 -9.30
CA ALA A 62 -2.05 -24.43 -9.00
C ALA A 62 -2.40 -25.42 -7.88
N GLY A 63 -2.70 -26.66 -8.26
CA GLY A 63 -2.99 -27.74 -7.32
C GLY A 63 -1.86 -28.01 -6.33
N GLY A 64 -2.27 -28.43 -5.12
CA GLY A 64 -1.40 -29.04 -4.12
C GLY A 64 -1.20 -28.18 -2.86
N ASP A 65 -2.00 -28.51 -1.84
CA ASP A 65 -1.73 -28.65 -0.38
C ASP A 65 -0.50 -28.01 0.32
N ASP A 66 0.15 -27.02 -0.26
CA ASP A 66 1.34 -26.37 0.29
C ASP A 66 1.11 -24.86 0.30
N ILE A 67 0.23 -24.41 1.20
CA ILE A 67 0.19 -23.01 1.61
C ILE A 67 1.55 -22.74 2.23
N ARG A 68 2.49 -22.23 1.42
CA ARG A 68 3.87 -21.98 1.80
C ARG A 68 3.86 -21.05 3.02
N ARG A 69 4.01 -21.63 4.21
CA ARG A 69 4.22 -20.88 5.45
C ARG A 69 5.32 -19.85 5.20
N ALA A 70 5.02 -18.58 5.44
CA ALA A 70 5.97 -17.49 5.27
C ALA A 70 7.26 -17.84 6.03
N ARG A 71 8.39 -17.93 5.31
CA ARG A 71 9.69 -18.15 5.93
C ARG A 71 10.14 -16.80 6.52
N LEU A 72 9.95 -16.63 7.81
CA LEU A 72 10.49 -15.47 8.53
C LEU A 72 12.01 -15.62 8.64
N ASP A 73 12.75 -14.62 8.15
CA ASP A 73 14.18 -14.49 8.45
C ASP A 73 14.31 -13.98 9.90
N PRO A 74 15.00 -14.73 10.79
CA PRO A 74 15.20 -14.31 12.18
C PRO A 74 16.15 -13.11 12.31
N VAL A 75 16.91 -12.75 11.28
CA VAL A 75 17.85 -11.64 11.29
C VAL A 75 17.14 -10.36 10.85
N PRO A 76 16.96 -9.36 11.74
CA PRO A 76 16.36 -8.10 11.34
C PRO A 76 17.28 -7.32 10.40
N LEU A 77 16.69 -6.47 9.56
CA LEU A 77 17.41 -5.42 8.84
C LEU A 77 17.45 -4.16 9.71
N PRO A 78 18.56 -3.85 10.41
CA PRO A 78 18.67 -2.63 11.18
C PRO A 78 18.73 -1.42 10.22
N ILE A 79 17.94 -0.39 10.52
CA ILE A 79 17.99 0.91 9.84
C ILE A 79 18.34 1.95 10.90
N GLU A 80 19.43 2.67 10.68
CA GLU A 80 19.86 3.69 11.63
C GLU A 80 18.84 4.83 11.69
N ARG A 81 18.67 5.42 12.88
CA ARG A 81 17.73 6.54 13.09
C ARG A 81 17.94 7.69 12.10
N ARG A 82 19.19 8.05 11.80
CA ARG A 82 19.51 9.14 10.86
C ARG A 82 19.10 8.80 9.43
N GLU A 83 19.33 7.56 9.00
CA GLU A 83 18.89 7.07 7.71
C GLU A 83 17.36 7.03 7.65
N TRP A 84 16.70 6.49 8.67
CA TRP A 84 15.24 6.45 8.76
C TRP A 84 14.60 7.85 8.70
N HIS A 85 15.20 8.86 9.34
CA HIS A 85 14.71 10.24 9.23
C HIS A 85 14.76 10.77 7.79
N ARG A 86 15.82 10.45 7.04
CA ARG A 86 15.93 10.85 5.62
C ARG A 86 14.91 10.11 4.76
N ILE A 87 14.78 8.80 4.96
CA ILE A 87 13.76 7.98 4.27
C ILE A 87 12.37 8.54 4.54
N SER A 88 12.02 8.75 5.81
CA SER A 88 10.70 9.23 6.21
C SER A 88 10.37 10.59 5.58
N ALA A 89 11.30 11.55 5.64
CA ALA A 89 11.11 12.87 5.02
C ALA A 89 10.93 12.77 3.50
N ALA A 90 11.69 11.90 2.84
CA ALA A 90 11.58 11.70 1.41
C ALA A 90 10.26 11.03 1.00
N LEU A 91 9.82 10.01 1.75
CA LEU A 91 8.53 9.35 1.50
C LEU A 91 7.35 10.28 1.80
N GLU A 92 7.44 11.14 2.82
CA GLU A 92 6.45 12.18 3.09
C GLU A 92 6.38 13.21 1.95
N GLN A 93 7.51 13.65 1.40
CA GLN A 93 7.53 14.52 0.21
C GLN A 93 6.85 13.83 -0.99
N ARG A 94 7.22 12.58 -1.28
CA ARG A 94 6.62 11.81 -2.38
C ARG A 94 5.10 11.65 -2.22
N ALA A 95 4.63 11.31 -1.01
CA ALA A 95 3.21 11.19 -0.73
C ALA A 95 2.45 12.51 -0.99
N ARG A 96 3.02 13.66 -0.60
CA ARG A 96 2.44 14.98 -0.89
C ARG A 96 2.33 15.23 -2.40
N VAL A 97 3.38 14.92 -3.16
CA VAL A 97 3.36 15.09 -4.63
C VAL A 97 2.32 14.18 -5.26
N LEU A 98 2.28 12.90 -4.89
CA LEU A 98 1.30 11.94 -5.39
C LEU A 98 -0.14 12.35 -5.04
N GLU A 99 -0.37 12.84 -3.83
CA GLU A 99 -1.67 13.38 -3.43
C GLU A 99 -2.10 14.55 -4.32
N MET A 100 -1.20 15.50 -4.60
CA MET A 100 -1.47 16.63 -5.50
C MET A 100 -1.74 16.15 -6.94
N VAL A 101 -0.98 15.17 -7.43
CA VAL A 101 -1.19 14.55 -8.74
C VAL A 101 -2.57 13.89 -8.82
N LEU A 102 -2.92 13.04 -7.86
CA LEU A 102 -4.21 12.37 -7.80
C LEU A 102 -5.36 13.37 -7.71
N THR A 103 -5.22 14.40 -6.88
CA THR A 103 -6.21 15.48 -6.73
C THR A 103 -6.43 16.24 -8.04
N ASP A 104 -5.36 16.52 -8.79
CA ASP A 104 -5.48 17.18 -10.09
C ASP A 104 -6.11 16.26 -11.15
N LEU A 105 -5.65 15.00 -11.26
CA LEU A 105 -6.13 14.04 -12.26
C LEU A 105 -7.64 13.77 -12.15
N PHE A 106 -8.17 13.69 -10.92
CA PHE A 106 -9.60 13.51 -10.68
C PHE A 106 -10.34 14.82 -10.39
N GLY A 107 -9.67 15.96 -10.58
CA GLY A 107 -10.19 17.32 -10.37
C GLY A 107 -10.02 18.20 -11.61
N ALA A 108 -9.17 19.22 -11.50
CA ALA A 108 -9.02 20.26 -12.52
C ALA A 108 -8.17 19.86 -13.75
N GLN A 109 -7.42 18.76 -13.67
CA GLN A 109 -6.64 18.17 -14.76
C GLN A 109 -5.62 19.13 -15.40
N ARG A 110 -5.05 20.04 -14.61
CA ARG A 110 -4.06 21.02 -15.06
C ARG A 110 -2.75 20.37 -15.47
N LEU A 111 -2.36 19.25 -14.85
CA LEU A 111 -1.15 18.51 -15.20
C LEU A 111 -1.24 17.91 -16.61
N LEU A 112 -2.43 17.45 -16.99
CA LEU A 112 -2.69 16.94 -18.34
C LEU A 112 -2.76 18.11 -19.34
N ALA A 113 -3.53 19.15 -19.02
CA ALA A 113 -3.70 20.31 -19.90
C ALA A 113 -2.39 21.10 -20.13
N GLY A 114 -1.53 21.17 -19.11
CA GLY A 114 -0.22 21.83 -19.15
C GLY A 114 0.91 20.97 -19.72
N GLY A 115 0.65 19.71 -20.07
CA GLY A 115 1.66 18.80 -20.62
C GLY A 115 2.71 18.31 -19.61
N HIS A 116 2.49 18.48 -18.31
CA HIS A 116 3.37 17.96 -17.25
C HIS A 116 3.28 16.44 -17.12
N LEU A 117 2.13 15.87 -17.50
CA LEU A 117 1.91 14.43 -17.59
C LEU A 117 1.46 14.05 -19.01
N PRO A 118 1.98 12.96 -19.57
CA PRO A 118 1.59 12.50 -20.91
C PRO A 118 0.13 12.04 -20.90
N THR A 119 -0.75 12.82 -21.55
CA THR A 119 -2.20 12.56 -21.54
C THR A 119 -2.53 11.15 -21.99
N GLU A 120 -1.95 10.69 -23.09
CA GLU A 120 -2.18 9.35 -23.63
C GLU A 120 -1.88 8.27 -22.59
N ALA A 121 -0.72 8.31 -21.94
CA ALA A 121 -0.31 7.32 -20.96
C ALA A 121 -1.25 7.24 -19.75
N ILE A 122 -1.79 8.40 -19.33
CA ILE A 122 -2.72 8.45 -18.19
C ILE A 122 -4.11 7.99 -18.62
N VAL A 123 -4.67 8.53 -19.69
CA VAL A 123 -6.07 8.29 -20.05
C VAL A 123 -6.35 6.90 -20.60
N THR A 124 -5.31 6.16 -21.02
CA THR A 124 -5.40 4.75 -21.43
C THR A 124 -5.03 3.78 -20.31
N HIS A 125 -4.55 4.26 -19.16
CA HIS A 125 -4.20 3.39 -18.04
C HIS A 125 -5.47 2.82 -17.39
N HIS A 126 -5.48 1.52 -17.08
CA HIS A 126 -6.66 0.85 -16.51
C HIS A 126 -7.05 1.41 -15.13
N GLU A 127 -6.07 1.80 -14.31
CA GLU A 127 -6.31 2.48 -13.02
C GLU A 127 -6.82 3.94 -13.15
N TYR A 128 -6.81 4.53 -14.35
CA TYR A 128 -7.39 5.86 -14.55
C TYR A 128 -8.91 5.77 -14.75
N LEU A 129 -9.63 5.79 -13.63
CA LEU A 129 -11.08 5.65 -13.61
C LEU A 129 -11.77 6.97 -13.97
N ARG A 130 -12.09 7.15 -15.26
CA ARG A 130 -12.77 8.37 -15.77
C ARG A 130 -14.07 8.70 -15.03
N GLN A 131 -14.79 7.69 -14.55
CA GLN A 131 -16.02 7.81 -13.76
C GLN A 131 -15.80 8.53 -12.42
N CYS A 132 -14.57 8.53 -11.92
CA CYS A 132 -14.17 9.22 -10.69
C CYS A 132 -13.75 10.68 -10.93
N VAL A 133 -13.67 11.17 -12.16
CA VAL A 133 -13.37 12.59 -12.43
C VAL A 133 -14.49 13.47 -11.86
N GLY A 134 -14.10 14.53 -11.15
CA GLY A 134 -15.00 15.45 -10.45
C GLY A 134 -15.31 15.04 -9.01
N THR A 135 -14.97 13.82 -8.59
CA THR A 135 -15.21 13.35 -7.21
C THR A 135 -14.24 13.97 -6.20
N ALA A 136 -13.05 14.41 -6.65
CA ALA A 136 -12.06 15.11 -5.81
C ALA A 136 -12.62 16.40 -5.18
N SER A 137 -13.51 17.10 -5.90
CA SER A 137 -14.15 18.35 -5.41
C SER A 137 -15.23 18.09 -4.35
N SER A 138 -15.70 16.85 -4.23
CA SER A 138 -16.86 16.48 -3.42
C SER A 138 -16.53 15.63 -2.19
N GLY A 139 -15.25 15.38 -1.89
CA GLY A 139 -14.86 14.67 -0.65
C GLY A 139 -14.30 13.26 -0.83
N GLN A 140 -13.54 13.00 -1.90
CA GLN A 140 -12.77 11.74 -2.00
C GLN A 140 -11.77 11.52 -0.84
N GLY A 141 -11.40 12.58 -0.12
CA GLY A 141 -10.44 12.51 0.99
C GLY A 141 -8.98 12.51 0.52
N PRO A 142 -8.03 12.72 1.43
CA PRO A 142 -6.60 12.71 1.13
C PRO A 142 -6.09 11.29 0.80
N LEU A 143 -4.86 11.20 0.30
CA LEU A 143 -4.13 9.94 0.22
C LEU A 143 -3.72 9.52 1.64
N VAL A 144 -4.52 8.64 2.26
CA VAL A 144 -4.33 8.24 3.67
C VAL A 144 -3.19 7.25 3.84
N PHE A 145 -3.06 6.34 2.88
CA PHE A 145 -2.14 5.21 2.94
C PHE A 145 -1.17 5.23 1.77
N TYR A 146 0.12 5.27 2.06
CA TYR A 146 1.16 5.25 1.05
C TYR A 146 2.27 4.31 1.49
N ALA A 147 2.75 3.48 0.56
CA ALA A 147 3.95 2.70 0.74
C ALA A 147 4.86 2.86 -0.48
N CYS A 148 6.12 2.47 -0.31
CA CYS A 148 7.13 2.62 -1.32
C CYS A 148 8.07 1.42 -1.27
N ASP A 149 8.34 0.85 -2.43
CA ASP A 149 9.34 -0.20 -2.59
C ASP A 149 10.71 0.49 -2.72
N LEU A 150 11.62 0.19 -1.79
CA LEU A 150 12.96 0.78 -1.73
C LEU A 150 14.02 -0.29 -1.97
N ALA A 151 15.05 0.06 -2.74
CA ALA A 151 16.24 -0.77 -2.88
C ALA A 151 17.50 0.02 -2.54
N ARG A 152 18.49 -0.70 -2.02
CA ARG A 152 19.85 -0.18 -1.88
C ARG A 152 20.66 -0.59 -3.11
N THR A 153 21.21 0.40 -3.79
CA THR A 153 22.08 0.21 -4.95
C THR A 153 23.43 -0.38 -4.53
N THR A 154 24.24 -0.81 -5.50
CA THR A 154 25.61 -1.30 -5.25
C THR A 154 26.54 -0.24 -4.69
N THR A 155 26.22 1.05 -4.86
CA THR A 155 26.97 2.18 -4.28
C THR A 155 26.56 2.48 -2.84
N GLY A 156 25.48 1.86 -2.35
CA GLY A 156 24.96 2.05 -1.00
C GLY A 156 23.80 3.05 -0.91
N ASP A 157 23.49 3.74 -2.01
CA ASP A 157 22.41 4.73 -2.08
C ASP A 157 21.04 4.06 -2.12
N LEU A 158 20.04 4.69 -1.50
CA LEU A 158 18.65 4.23 -1.55
C LEU A 158 17.95 4.82 -2.78
N THR A 159 17.19 3.98 -3.46
CA THR A 159 16.38 4.35 -4.62
C THR A 159 14.96 3.83 -4.49
N VAL A 160 14.00 4.58 -5.02
CA VAL A 160 12.61 4.13 -5.15
C VAL A 160 12.48 3.21 -6.36
N LEU A 161 11.81 2.07 -6.17
CA LEU A 161 11.46 1.14 -7.24
C LEU A 161 10.01 1.28 -7.68
N ALA A 162 9.09 1.47 -6.73
CA ALA A 162 7.68 1.62 -7.01
C ALA A 162 6.97 2.38 -5.88
N ASP A 163 5.93 3.12 -6.24
CA ASP A 163 5.01 3.79 -5.34
C ASP A 163 3.74 2.94 -5.20
N ARG A 164 3.16 2.87 -3.99
CA ARG A 164 1.92 2.12 -3.70
C ARG A 164 0.88 3.05 -3.10
N THR A 165 -0.23 3.25 -3.81
CA THR A 165 -1.28 4.23 -3.52
C THR A 165 -2.69 3.65 -3.63
N GLN A 166 -2.86 2.43 -4.16
CA GLN A 166 -4.14 1.71 -4.26
C GLN A 166 -4.58 1.19 -2.88
N MET A 167 -3.92 0.11 -2.43
CA MET A 167 -4.20 -0.60 -1.18
C MET A 167 -2.95 -1.37 -0.71
N PRO A 168 -1.86 -0.68 -0.31
CA PRO A 168 -0.63 -1.37 0.08
C PRO A 168 -0.84 -2.42 1.18
N THR A 169 -0.21 -3.57 1.01
CA THR A 169 -0.25 -4.73 1.92
C THR A 169 1.10 -4.88 2.66
N GLY A 170 1.17 -5.83 3.60
CA GLY A 170 2.39 -6.20 4.33
C GLY A 170 2.59 -5.47 5.66
N ILE A 171 1.73 -4.51 6.02
CA ILE A 171 1.87 -3.77 7.27
C ILE A 171 1.43 -4.61 8.47
N ALA A 172 0.42 -5.48 8.31
CA ALA A 172 0.09 -6.45 9.35
C ALA A 172 1.28 -7.36 9.63
N GLN A 173 1.95 -7.81 8.57
CA GLN A 173 3.14 -8.64 8.68
C GLN A 173 4.27 -7.91 9.41
N ALA A 174 4.54 -6.64 9.08
CA ALA A 174 5.57 -5.85 9.76
C ALA A 174 5.29 -5.68 11.26
N VAL A 175 4.02 -5.46 11.65
CA VAL A 175 3.62 -5.41 13.07
C VAL A 175 3.80 -6.77 13.72
N GLN A 176 3.31 -7.85 13.12
CA GLN A 176 3.45 -9.21 13.65
C GLN A 176 4.92 -9.64 13.80
N MET A 177 5.77 -9.32 12.82
CA MET A 177 7.22 -9.57 12.90
C MET A 177 7.83 -8.84 14.10
N ARG A 178 7.41 -7.61 14.38
CA ARG A 178 7.88 -6.87 15.56
C ARG A 178 7.43 -7.52 16.86
N GLU A 179 6.21 -8.04 16.91
CA GLU A 179 5.69 -8.77 18.09
C GLU A 179 6.45 -10.08 18.35
N VAL A 180 6.76 -10.83 17.29
CA VAL A 180 7.59 -12.04 17.38
C VAL A 180 8.99 -11.70 17.87
N MET A 181 9.62 -10.65 17.33
CA MET A 181 10.92 -10.18 17.81
C MET A 181 10.89 -9.78 19.28
N ALA A 182 9.84 -9.07 19.72
CA ALA A 182 9.71 -8.62 21.11
C ALA A 182 9.58 -9.77 22.11
N ARG A 183 9.02 -10.90 21.69
CA ARG A 183 8.91 -12.11 22.51
C ARG A 183 10.18 -12.96 22.49
N THR A 184 10.83 -13.04 21.33
CA THR A 184 11.99 -13.93 21.13
C THR A 184 13.32 -13.31 21.54
N ARG A 185 13.47 -11.97 21.42
CA ARG A 185 14.67 -11.22 21.77
C ARG A 185 14.33 -9.88 22.43
N PRO A 186 13.66 -9.87 23.60
CA PRO A 186 13.31 -8.65 24.30
C PRO A 186 14.53 -7.78 24.63
N ASP A 187 15.66 -8.39 25.01
CA ASP A 187 16.89 -7.68 25.36
C ASP A 187 17.43 -6.88 24.17
N ALA A 188 17.44 -7.46 22.96
CA ALA A 188 17.88 -6.78 21.75
C ALA A 188 17.04 -5.54 21.42
N ILE A 189 15.72 -5.58 21.66
CA ILE A 189 14.86 -4.40 21.46
C ILE A 189 15.26 -3.25 22.38
N VAL A 190 15.60 -3.56 23.63
CA VAL A 190 15.99 -2.57 24.64
C VAL A 190 17.40 -2.05 24.38
N GLU A 191 18.36 -2.95 24.16
CA GLU A 191 19.77 -2.62 23.90
C GLU A 191 19.92 -1.77 22.63
N ASP A 192 19.29 -2.18 21.54
CA ASP A 192 19.35 -1.48 20.24
C ASP A 192 18.39 -0.29 20.15
N ARG A 193 17.59 -0.04 21.21
CA ARG A 193 16.60 1.06 21.28
C ARG A 193 15.66 1.10 20.08
N VAL A 194 15.16 -0.08 19.68
CA VAL A 194 14.29 -0.25 18.51
C VAL A 194 13.01 0.58 18.69
N ALA A 195 12.68 1.41 17.69
CA ALA A 195 11.48 2.26 17.74
C ALA A 195 10.19 1.43 17.65
N ALA A 196 9.21 1.72 18.50
CA ALA A 196 7.90 1.06 18.52
C ALA A 196 7.09 1.31 17.23
N ILE A 197 6.29 0.32 16.80
CA ILE A 197 5.44 0.41 15.60
C ILE A 197 4.00 0.83 15.95
N GLU A 198 3.58 0.62 17.20
CA GLU A 198 2.25 0.93 17.73
C GLU A 198 1.81 2.39 17.54
N PRO A 199 2.69 3.41 17.65
CA PRO A 199 2.30 4.79 17.39
C PRO A 199 1.75 4.99 15.98
N TRP A 200 2.21 4.21 15.00
CA TRP A 200 1.69 4.25 13.63
C TRP A 200 0.23 3.78 13.55
N LEU A 201 -0.15 2.71 14.27
CA LEU A 201 -1.54 2.23 14.33
C LEU A 201 -2.48 3.30 14.90
N SER A 202 -2.03 4.00 15.94
CA SER A 202 -2.79 5.10 16.55
C SER A 202 -2.96 6.27 15.56
N LYS A 203 -1.89 6.65 14.86
CA LYS A 203 -1.94 7.69 13.80
C LYS A 203 -2.88 7.31 12.67
N LEU A 204 -2.84 6.06 12.18
CA LEU A 204 -3.74 5.59 11.14
C LEU A 204 -5.21 5.65 11.58
N ARG A 205 -5.51 5.17 12.80
CA ARG A 205 -6.86 5.25 13.35
C ARG A 205 -7.35 6.70 13.45
N HIS A 206 -6.47 7.62 13.87
CA HIS A 206 -6.80 9.04 13.92
C HIS A 206 -7.02 9.62 12.51
N ALA A 207 -6.16 9.31 11.54
CA ALA A 207 -6.30 9.75 10.16
C ALA A 207 -7.63 9.30 9.54
N LEU A 208 -8.01 8.03 9.73
CA LEU A 208 -9.31 7.50 9.29
C LEU A 208 -10.50 8.22 9.96
N GLY A 209 -10.37 8.62 11.22
CA GLY A 209 -11.39 9.43 11.90
C GLY A 209 -11.47 10.86 11.37
N ALA A 210 -10.32 11.45 11.02
CA ALA A 210 -10.21 12.84 10.57
C ALA A 210 -10.77 13.08 9.15
N ILE A 211 -10.82 12.05 8.31
CA ILE A 211 -11.34 12.15 6.94
C ILE A 211 -12.87 11.95 6.85
N ALA A 212 -13.55 11.86 7.99
CA ALA A 212 -15.00 11.75 8.01
C ALA A 212 -15.67 12.99 7.39
N PRO A 213 -16.76 12.84 6.63
CA PRO A 213 -17.49 13.97 6.08
C PRO A 213 -17.93 14.98 7.18
N PRO A 214 -17.86 16.30 6.94
CA PRO A 214 -18.07 17.34 7.97
C PRO A 214 -19.42 17.30 8.70
N GLN A 215 -20.45 16.70 8.09
CA GLN A 215 -21.82 16.66 8.63
C GLN A 215 -22.03 15.52 9.64
N SER A 216 -20.97 14.85 10.10
CA SER A 216 -21.05 13.62 10.91
C SER A 216 -20.80 13.91 12.40
N GLU A 217 -21.85 14.05 13.22
CA GLU A 217 -21.70 14.21 14.68
C GLU A 217 -21.07 12.98 15.36
N ARG A 218 -21.32 11.78 14.78
CA ARG A 218 -20.67 10.52 15.15
C ARG A 218 -20.27 9.77 13.89
N SER A 219 -19.00 9.90 13.50
CA SER A 219 -18.44 9.16 12.37
C SER A 219 -18.30 7.68 12.68
N ARG A 220 -18.59 6.84 11.69
CA ARG A 220 -18.33 5.40 11.71
C ARG A 220 -17.41 5.06 10.55
N ALA A 221 -16.28 4.46 10.88
CA ALA A 221 -15.35 3.90 9.92
C ALA A 221 -15.43 2.36 9.93
N VAL A 222 -15.28 1.75 8.76
CA VAL A 222 -15.21 0.29 8.57
C VAL A 222 -14.02 -0.06 7.68
N ILE A 223 -13.55 -1.31 7.74
CA ILE A 223 -12.57 -1.85 6.79
C ILE A 223 -13.30 -2.81 5.85
N MET A 224 -13.25 -2.55 4.54
CA MET A 224 -13.90 -3.37 3.52
C MET A 224 -12.90 -4.35 2.91
N THR A 225 -13.20 -5.64 2.99
CA THR A 225 -12.41 -6.74 2.40
C THR A 225 -13.18 -7.40 1.26
N PRO A 226 -12.52 -7.93 0.21
CA PRO A 226 -13.19 -8.71 -0.84
C PRO A 226 -13.68 -10.10 -0.37
N GLY A 227 -13.44 -10.43 0.90
CA GLY A 227 -13.87 -11.67 1.56
C GLY A 227 -12.75 -12.69 1.79
N SER A 228 -13.12 -13.86 2.29
CA SER A 228 -12.20 -14.93 2.73
C SER A 228 -11.41 -15.59 1.60
N ALA A 229 -11.89 -15.47 0.36
CA ALA A 229 -11.19 -16.00 -0.82
C ALA A 229 -9.91 -15.21 -1.19
N ALA A 230 -9.74 -14.00 -0.64
CA ALA A 230 -8.53 -13.22 -0.90
C ALA A 230 -7.34 -13.71 -0.09
N LEU A 231 -6.19 -13.85 -0.76
CA LEU A 231 -4.93 -14.28 -0.14
C LEU A 231 -4.51 -13.39 1.04
N ALA A 232 -4.80 -12.09 0.98
CA ALA A 232 -4.48 -11.12 2.04
C ALA A 232 -5.55 -11.04 3.16
N HIS A 233 -6.60 -11.86 3.13
CA HIS A 233 -7.67 -11.81 4.14
C HIS A 233 -7.20 -11.92 5.60
N PRO A 234 -6.18 -12.74 5.95
CA PRO A 234 -5.62 -12.76 7.30
C PRO A 234 -5.07 -11.39 7.74
N GLU A 235 -4.39 -10.68 6.84
CA GLU A 235 -3.91 -9.31 7.10
C GLU A 235 -5.08 -8.34 7.31
N HIS A 236 -6.14 -8.43 6.49
CA HIS A 236 -7.32 -7.58 6.62
C HIS A 236 -7.98 -7.75 8.01
N THR A 237 -8.15 -9.00 8.44
CA THR A 237 -8.71 -9.36 9.74
C THR A 237 -7.85 -8.87 10.89
N TYR A 238 -6.53 -9.04 10.77
CA TYR A 238 -5.58 -8.56 11.76
C TYR A 238 -5.66 -7.03 11.91
N LEU A 239 -5.64 -6.28 10.81
CA LEU A 239 -5.69 -4.82 10.84
C LEU A 239 -7.02 -4.31 11.41
N ALA A 240 -8.14 -4.89 11.00
CA ALA A 240 -9.46 -4.51 11.54
C ALA A 240 -9.51 -4.69 13.06
N ARG A 241 -9.04 -5.83 13.56
CA ARG A 241 -8.95 -6.10 15.00
C ARG A 241 -8.01 -5.14 15.72
N ARG A 242 -6.85 -4.83 15.16
CA ARG A 242 -5.84 -3.95 15.78
C ARG A 242 -6.24 -2.48 15.80
N LEU A 243 -6.93 -2.03 14.76
CA LEU A 243 -7.42 -0.66 14.67
C LEU A 243 -8.76 -0.47 15.41
N GLY A 244 -9.47 -1.57 15.70
CA GLY A 244 -10.77 -1.54 16.38
C GLY A 244 -11.92 -1.14 15.45
N PHE A 245 -11.81 -1.46 14.15
CA PHE A 245 -12.85 -1.22 13.16
C PHE A 245 -13.55 -2.52 12.79
N THR A 246 -14.84 -2.41 12.43
CA THR A 246 -15.59 -3.55 11.89
C THR A 246 -15.04 -3.92 10.52
N LEU A 247 -14.65 -5.19 10.34
CA LEU A 247 -14.36 -5.77 9.04
C LEU A 247 -15.69 -6.12 8.36
N VAL A 248 -15.87 -5.67 7.13
CA VAL A 248 -17.11 -5.87 6.36
C VAL A 248 -16.78 -6.36 4.96
N GLU A 249 -17.68 -7.16 4.39
CA GLU A 249 -17.66 -7.52 2.98
C GLU A 249 -18.64 -6.61 2.20
N PRO A 250 -18.49 -6.48 0.87
CA PRO A 250 -19.41 -5.66 0.07
C PRO A 250 -20.88 -6.00 0.27
N PRO A 251 -21.29 -7.29 0.40
CA PRO A 251 -22.67 -7.64 0.69
C PRO A 251 -23.15 -7.14 2.05
N ASP A 252 -22.31 -6.79 3.02
CA ASP A 252 -22.75 -6.22 4.31
C ASP A 252 -23.17 -4.75 4.18
N LEU A 253 -22.74 -4.10 3.09
CA LEU A 253 -22.98 -2.70 2.83
C LEU A 253 -24.12 -2.51 1.81
N THR A 254 -24.82 -1.39 1.92
CA THR A 254 -25.83 -0.98 0.93
C THR A 254 -25.86 0.53 0.79
N VAL A 255 -26.14 1.03 -0.41
CA VAL A 255 -26.32 2.45 -0.68
C VAL A 255 -27.81 2.78 -0.76
N ARG A 256 -28.24 3.77 0.03
CA ARG A 256 -29.61 4.30 0.02
C ARG A 256 -29.56 5.82 0.13
N ASP A 257 -30.29 6.53 -0.73
CA ASP A 257 -30.31 8.00 -0.78
C ASP A 257 -28.91 8.63 -0.85
N GLY A 258 -28.05 8.00 -1.66
CA GLY A 258 -26.67 8.43 -1.86
C GLY A 258 -25.77 8.27 -0.63
N ARG A 259 -26.16 7.44 0.34
CA ARG A 259 -25.47 7.19 1.62
C ARG A 259 -25.18 5.70 1.79
N VAL A 260 -24.00 5.36 2.28
CA VAL A 260 -23.61 3.98 2.63
C VAL A 260 -24.12 3.59 4.03
N TRP A 261 -24.68 2.39 4.13
CA TRP A 261 -25.20 1.80 5.35
C TRP A 261 -24.63 0.40 5.55
N LEU A 262 -24.29 0.07 6.79
CA LEU A 262 -24.00 -1.29 7.24
C LEU A 262 -25.30 -1.98 7.64
N LYS A 263 -25.53 -3.19 7.13
CA LYS A 263 -26.64 -4.06 7.53
C LYS A 263 -26.26 -4.77 8.83
N SER A 264 -26.84 -4.33 9.95
CA SER A 264 -26.69 -4.99 11.24
C SER A 264 -27.99 -5.68 11.65
N VAL A 265 -27.93 -6.52 12.69
CA VAL A 265 -29.10 -7.20 13.25
C VAL A 265 -30.13 -6.19 13.79
N THR A 266 -29.68 -5.04 14.27
CA THR A 266 -30.53 -3.99 14.83
C THR A 266 -31.06 -3.00 13.78
N GLY A 267 -30.59 -3.10 12.53
CA GLY A 267 -31.05 -2.27 11.42
C GLY A 267 -29.91 -1.74 10.55
N LEU A 268 -30.15 -0.61 9.90
CA LEU A 268 -29.15 0.05 9.06
C LEU A 268 -28.34 1.06 9.88
N GLU A 269 -27.02 0.89 9.89
CA GLU A 269 -26.11 1.78 10.60
C GLU A 269 -25.30 2.60 9.60
N ARG A 270 -25.28 3.92 9.79
CA ARG A 270 -24.64 4.83 8.83
C ARG A 270 -23.12 4.67 8.82
N VAL A 271 -22.53 4.49 7.64
CA VAL A 271 -21.06 4.42 7.42
C VAL A 271 -20.56 5.70 6.76
N HIS A 272 -19.52 6.29 7.32
CA HIS A 272 -18.99 7.60 6.92
C HIS A 272 -17.60 7.50 6.29
N VAL A 273 -16.81 6.51 6.70
CA VAL A 273 -15.47 6.24 6.17
C VAL A 273 -15.32 4.76 5.89
N ILE A 274 -14.71 4.42 4.76
CA ILE A 274 -14.38 3.04 4.42
C ILE A 274 -12.89 2.98 4.08
N MET A 275 -12.12 2.25 4.89
CA MET A 275 -10.80 1.81 4.48
C MET A 275 -10.98 0.62 3.54
N ARG A 276 -10.75 0.81 2.25
CA ARG A 276 -10.93 -0.23 1.25
C ARG A 276 -9.65 -1.06 1.11
N LEU A 277 -9.81 -2.38 1.18
CA LEU A 277 -8.79 -3.37 0.81
C LEU A 277 -9.25 -4.12 -0.46
N VAL A 278 -9.97 -3.38 -1.31
CA VAL A 278 -10.50 -3.77 -2.62
C VAL A 278 -9.99 -2.73 -3.62
N SER A 279 -9.54 -3.18 -4.79
CA SER A 279 -9.03 -2.31 -5.85
C SER A 279 -10.13 -1.41 -6.40
N SER A 280 -9.73 -0.24 -6.92
CA SER A 280 -10.67 0.86 -7.19
C SER A 280 -11.77 0.43 -8.17
N GLU A 281 -11.39 -0.21 -9.26
CA GLU A 281 -12.24 -0.70 -10.35
C GLU A 281 -13.29 -1.72 -9.90
N ARG A 282 -13.06 -2.41 -8.78
CA ARG A 282 -13.96 -3.43 -8.23
C ARG A 282 -14.90 -2.90 -7.16
N CYS A 283 -14.75 -1.63 -6.75
CA CYS A 283 -15.48 -1.09 -5.62
C CYS A 283 -16.97 -0.81 -5.89
N ASP A 284 -17.36 -0.60 -7.16
CA ASP A 284 -18.76 -0.33 -7.53
C ASP A 284 -19.12 -1.04 -8.85
N PRO A 285 -19.97 -2.08 -8.81
CA PRO A 285 -20.35 -2.81 -10.00
C PRO A 285 -21.30 -2.03 -10.93
N LEU A 286 -21.92 -0.93 -10.47
CA LEU A 286 -22.80 -0.13 -11.32
C LEU A 286 -22.04 0.82 -12.25
N GLU A 287 -20.93 1.39 -11.77
CA GLU A 287 -20.20 2.44 -12.51
C GLU A 287 -18.81 1.98 -13.01
N LEU A 288 -18.15 1.02 -12.36
CA LEU A 288 -16.74 0.69 -12.62
C LEU A 288 -16.58 -0.66 -13.32
N ALA A 289 -16.96 -1.76 -12.69
CA ALA A 289 -16.83 -3.12 -13.25
C ALA A 289 -18.08 -3.98 -12.99
N THR A 290 -18.89 -4.17 -14.02
CA THR A 290 -20.20 -4.86 -13.93
C THR A 290 -20.10 -6.35 -13.60
N SER A 291 -18.92 -6.96 -13.72
CA SER A 291 -18.71 -8.40 -13.54
C SER A 291 -18.25 -8.82 -12.13
N THR A 292 -18.10 -7.89 -11.18
CA THR A 292 -17.47 -8.20 -9.89
C THR A 292 -18.48 -8.27 -8.76
N GLU A 293 -18.55 -9.41 -8.06
CA GLU A 293 -19.26 -9.54 -6.77
C GLU A 293 -18.57 -8.77 -5.62
N ALA A 294 -17.39 -8.21 -5.88
CA ALA A 294 -16.50 -7.63 -4.88
C ALA A 294 -16.73 -6.14 -4.58
N GLY A 295 -17.89 -5.56 -4.95
CA GLY A 295 -18.17 -4.13 -4.82
C GLY A 295 -19.53 -3.79 -4.23
N VAL A 296 -19.70 -2.53 -3.82
CA VAL A 296 -20.93 -2.01 -3.24
C VAL A 296 -21.66 -1.17 -4.31
N PRO A 297 -22.82 -1.62 -4.82
CA PRO A 297 -23.57 -0.88 -5.84
C PRO A 297 -23.88 0.56 -5.42
N GLY A 298 -23.46 1.53 -6.23
CA GLY A 298 -23.70 2.97 -6.02
C GLY A 298 -22.71 3.65 -5.06
N LEU A 299 -21.61 2.98 -4.72
CA LEU A 299 -20.55 3.54 -3.88
C LEU A 299 -19.88 4.76 -4.51
N VAL A 300 -19.66 4.75 -5.84
CA VAL A 300 -19.07 5.90 -6.56
C VAL A 300 -19.97 7.12 -6.40
N GLU A 301 -21.28 6.97 -6.59
CA GLU A 301 -22.24 8.06 -6.39
C GLU A 301 -22.28 8.56 -4.94
N ALA A 302 -22.18 7.68 -3.96
CA ALA A 302 -22.10 8.09 -2.55
C ALA A 302 -20.84 8.94 -2.26
N CYS A 303 -19.70 8.57 -2.86
CA CYS A 303 -18.46 9.34 -2.79
C CYS A 303 -18.60 10.69 -3.50
N ARG A 304 -19.20 10.70 -4.70
CA ARG A 304 -19.45 11.92 -5.50
C ARG A 304 -20.36 12.92 -4.77
N ARG A 305 -21.26 12.44 -3.91
CA ARG A 305 -22.12 13.26 -3.04
C ARG A 305 -21.44 13.68 -1.74
N GLY A 306 -20.21 13.23 -1.47
CA GLY A 306 -19.48 13.54 -0.24
C GLY A 306 -20.11 12.96 1.02
N THR A 307 -20.91 11.91 0.89
CA THR A 307 -21.57 11.30 2.06
C THR A 307 -20.73 10.17 2.67
N VAL A 308 -19.73 9.67 1.95
CA VAL A 308 -18.76 8.69 2.43
C VAL A 308 -17.39 9.06 1.87
N THR A 309 -16.36 8.87 2.69
CA THR A 309 -14.96 9.04 2.28
C THR A 309 -14.27 7.68 2.20
N LEU A 310 -13.46 7.46 1.17
CA LEU A 310 -12.72 6.22 0.99
C LEU A 310 -11.23 6.42 1.30
N ALA A 311 -10.66 5.48 2.04
CA ALA A 311 -9.23 5.40 2.30
C ALA A 311 -8.67 4.14 1.63
N ASN A 312 -7.92 4.23 0.54
CA ASN A 312 -7.62 5.44 -0.25
C ASN A 312 -8.75 5.82 -1.23
N PRO A 313 -8.72 7.05 -1.79
CA PRO A 313 -9.65 7.48 -2.84
C PRO A 313 -9.75 6.49 -4.01
N LEU A 314 -10.88 6.49 -4.73
CA LEU A 314 -11.01 5.69 -5.96
C LEU A 314 -10.14 6.28 -7.06
N GLY A 315 -9.46 5.39 -7.79
CA GLY A 315 -8.52 5.77 -8.84
C GLY A 315 -7.14 6.09 -8.31
N SER A 316 -6.90 5.99 -7.00
CA SER A 316 -5.56 6.22 -6.43
C SER A 316 -4.51 5.26 -6.97
N GLY A 317 -4.89 4.11 -7.53
CA GLY A 317 -3.98 3.16 -8.19
C GLY A 317 -3.23 3.72 -9.39
N ILE A 318 -3.70 4.81 -10.03
CA ILE A 318 -2.92 5.47 -11.10
C ILE A 318 -1.59 6.02 -10.59
N GLY A 319 -1.50 6.32 -9.29
CA GLY A 319 -0.27 6.73 -8.61
C GLY A 319 0.82 5.65 -8.61
N GLU A 320 0.47 4.39 -8.87
CA GLU A 320 1.41 3.26 -8.97
C GLU A 320 1.96 3.07 -10.39
N SER A 321 1.53 3.89 -11.36
CA SER A 321 1.98 3.75 -12.74
C SER A 321 3.49 3.95 -12.84
N THR A 322 4.18 2.98 -13.44
CA THR A 322 5.64 3.05 -13.68
C THR A 322 6.03 4.27 -14.52
N ALA A 323 5.11 4.79 -15.35
CA ALA A 323 5.33 6.03 -16.09
C ALA A 323 5.57 7.22 -15.14
N LEU A 324 4.90 7.27 -13.98
CA LEU A 324 5.03 8.37 -13.04
C LEU A 324 6.41 8.44 -12.40
N LEU A 325 7.14 7.32 -12.25
CA LEU A 325 8.51 7.32 -11.73
C LEU A 325 9.42 8.27 -12.52
N HIS A 326 9.21 8.35 -13.83
CA HIS A 326 9.97 9.25 -14.71
C HIS A 326 9.61 10.73 -14.50
N PHE A 327 8.34 11.05 -14.26
CA PHE A 327 7.85 12.43 -14.18
C PHE A 327 7.90 13.02 -12.76
N LEU A 328 7.91 12.17 -11.73
CA LEU A 328 7.85 12.59 -10.33
C LEU A 328 8.93 13.60 -9.92
N PRO A 329 10.21 13.49 -10.33
CA PRO A 329 11.21 14.50 -9.99
C PRO A 329 10.82 15.92 -10.44
N GLU A 330 10.29 16.06 -11.65
CA GLU A 330 9.88 17.35 -12.20
C GLU A 330 8.56 17.83 -11.59
N LEU A 331 7.64 16.91 -11.29
CA LEU A 331 6.41 17.22 -10.58
C LEU A 331 6.69 17.71 -9.16
N THR A 332 7.68 17.16 -8.46
CA THR A 332 8.10 17.66 -7.13
C THR A 332 8.52 19.12 -7.21
N ARG A 333 9.37 19.48 -8.18
CA ARG A 333 9.80 20.87 -8.39
C ARG A 333 8.64 21.78 -8.77
N THR A 334 7.76 21.33 -9.66
CA THR A 334 6.65 22.14 -10.16
C THR A 334 5.56 22.36 -9.11
N LEU A 335 5.21 21.31 -8.35
CA LEU A 335 4.09 21.32 -7.42
C LEU A 335 4.49 21.80 -6.01
N LEU A 336 5.67 21.44 -5.54
CA LEU A 336 6.14 21.82 -4.19
C LEU A 336 7.18 22.94 -4.20
N GLY A 337 7.84 23.23 -5.33
CA GLY A 337 8.99 24.14 -5.35
C GLY A 337 10.22 23.59 -4.61
N GLU A 338 10.27 22.27 -4.40
CA GLU A 338 11.32 21.55 -3.68
C GLU A 338 12.08 20.62 -4.65
N ASP A 339 13.35 20.33 -4.37
CA ASP A 339 14.07 19.24 -5.04
C ASP A 339 13.66 17.87 -4.44
N PRO A 340 13.63 16.79 -5.24
CA PRO A 340 13.38 15.44 -4.74
C PRO A 340 14.40 15.03 -3.67
N LEU A 341 13.91 14.55 -2.53
CA LEU A 341 14.77 14.06 -1.44
C LEU A 341 15.28 12.63 -1.65
N ILE A 342 14.65 11.88 -2.56
CA ILE A 342 15.07 10.54 -2.96
C ILE A 342 14.80 10.34 -4.44
N GLU A 343 15.77 9.75 -5.14
CA GLU A 343 15.65 9.43 -6.55
C GLU A 343 14.91 8.10 -6.76
N ALA A 344 14.22 8.01 -7.89
CA ALA A 344 13.70 6.74 -8.38
C ALA A 344 14.76 6.03 -9.24
N ALA A 345 14.59 4.72 -9.39
CA ALA A 345 15.44 3.94 -10.29
C ALA A 345 15.37 4.54 -11.71
N PRO A 346 16.49 4.58 -12.46
CA PRO A 346 16.51 5.09 -13.81
C PRO A 346 15.39 4.47 -14.65
N THR A 347 14.45 5.30 -15.08
CA THR A 347 13.24 4.88 -15.79
C THR A 347 13.15 5.63 -17.12
N TRP A 348 13.03 4.87 -18.21
CA TRP A 348 12.98 5.40 -19.57
C TRP A 348 11.56 5.35 -20.14
N TRP A 349 11.00 6.53 -20.44
CA TRP A 349 9.70 6.64 -21.10
C TRP A 349 9.80 6.36 -22.60
N CYS A 350 9.52 5.12 -23.03
CA CYS A 350 9.70 4.66 -24.41
C CYS A 350 8.75 5.26 -25.47
N ALA A 351 7.76 6.08 -25.08
CA ALA A 351 7.06 6.90 -26.08
C ALA A 351 7.93 8.08 -26.57
N ASN A 352 8.98 8.45 -25.82
CA ASN A 352 10.02 9.35 -26.30
C ASN A 352 11.05 8.58 -27.16
N ASP A 353 11.30 9.04 -28.38
CA ASP A 353 12.18 8.36 -29.35
C ASP A 353 13.64 8.24 -28.88
N GLN A 354 14.14 9.17 -28.06
CA GLN A 354 15.50 9.10 -27.51
C GLN A 354 15.58 8.00 -26.45
N HIS A 355 14.61 7.95 -25.53
CA HIS A 355 14.53 6.91 -24.51
C HIS A 355 14.34 5.53 -25.14
N ARG A 356 13.45 5.40 -26.13
CA ARG A 356 13.23 4.14 -26.86
C ARG A 356 14.51 3.64 -27.52
N ARG A 357 15.24 4.52 -28.22
CA ARG A 357 16.54 4.16 -28.83
C ARG A 357 17.56 3.72 -27.78
N HIS A 358 17.62 4.39 -26.63
CA HIS A 358 18.52 4.00 -25.55
C HIS A 358 18.20 2.59 -25.05
N VAL A 359 16.93 2.30 -24.74
CA VAL A 359 16.50 0.99 -24.25
C VAL A 359 16.79 -0.10 -25.28
N LEU A 360 16.39 0.11 -26.55
CA LEU A 360 16.63 -0.87 -27.63
C LEU A 360 18.13 -1.16 -27.86
N ALA A 361 19.00 -0.18 -27.60
CA ALA A 361 20.44 -0.34 -27.75
C ALA A 361 21.13 -1.03 -26.55
N ASN A 362 20.42 -1.24 -25.42
CA ASN A 362 20.98 -1.75 -24.17
C ASN A 362 20.09 -2.84 -23.52
N LEU A 363 19.30 -3.60 -24.30
CA LEU A 363 18.35 -4.62 -23.78
C LEU A 363 19.02 -5.76 -22.99
N ASP A 364 20.30 -6.02 -23.24
CA ASP A 364 21.11 -7.10 -22.66
C ASP A 364 21.88 -6.70 -21.40
N ARG A 365 21.70 -5.46 -20.93
CA ARG A 365 22.34 -4.89 -19.75
C ARG A 365 21.32 -4.67 -18.65
#